data_AF-G2E3R9-F1
#
_entry.id   AF-G2E3R9-F1
#
_cell.length_a   1.000
_cell.length_b   1.000
_cell.length_c   1.000
_cell.angle_alpha   90.00
_cell.angle_beta   90.00
_cell.angle_gamma   90.00
#
_symmetry.space_group_name_H-M   'P 1'
#
loop_
_entity.id
_entity.type
_entity.pdbx_description
1 polymer ?
#
loop_
_entity_poly.entity_id
_entity_poly.type
_entity_poly.pdbx_seq_one_letter_code
_entity_poly.pdbx_strand_id
1 'polypeptide(L)'
;MVGADHLLVDLEVEALLADKAYDADERVLDVLEACGAIAVIPPKRNRLVQRAYDKELYKARHLIENFFSKIKQFRAIATRYDKLSRNFLAGVHLASACVLLN
;
A
#
# COMPACT_ATOMS: atom_id res chain seq x y z
N MET A 1 -4.21 3.83 19.26
CA MET A 1 -3.96 2.85 18.18
C MET A 1 -3.16 3.59 17.10
N VAL A 2 -1.91 3.21 16.87
CA VAL A 2 -1.06 3.84 15.84
C VAL A 2 -1.64 3.49 14.46
N GLY A 3 -1.76 4.45 13.55
CA GLY A 3 -2.19 4.16 12.16
C GLY A 3 -1.13 4.49 11.14
N ALA A 4 -1.52 4.42 9.87
CA ALA A 4 -0.59 4.55 8.74
C ALA A 4 0.07 5.93 8.66
N ASP A 5 -0.52 6.96 9.25
CA ASP A 5 0.00 8.33 9.35
C ASP A 5 1.45 8.40 9.86
N HIS A 6 1.81 7.55 10.84
CA HIS A 6 3.16 7.52 11.38
C HIS A 6 4.22 7.01 10.39
N LEU A 7 3.80 6.31 9.32
CA LEU A 7 4.68 5.84 8.26
C LEU A 7 4.84 6.87 7.13
N LEU A 8 4.03 7.94 7.15
CA LEU A 8 4.03 8.96 6.10
C LEU A 8 4.98 10.11 6.38
N VAL A 9 5.28 10.38 7.66
CA VAL A 9 6.06 11.55 8.10
C VAL A 9 7.49 11.54 7.54
N ASP A 10 8.10 10.37 7.44
CA ASP A 10 9.48 10.21 6.96
C ASP A 10 9.55 9.78 5.48
N LEU A 11 8.44 9.90 4.74
CA LEU A 11 8.32 9.34 3.40
C LEU A 11 8.72 10.39 2.33
N GLU A 12 9.92 10.25 1.77
CA GLU A 12 10.37 11.06 0.63
C GLU A 12 9.87 10.47 -0.70
N VAL A 13 8.63 10.80 -1.09
CA VAL A 13 8.03 10.35 -2.35
C VAL A 13 7.30 11.49 -3.07
N GLU A 14 7.34 11.48 -4.40
CA GLU A 14 6.59 12.45 -5.22
C GLU A 14 5.08 12.16 -5.22
N ALA A 15 4.70 10.88 -5.14
CA ALA A 15 3.31 10.45 -5.16
C ALA A 15 3.10 9.17 -4.34
N LEU A 16 1.99 9.10 -3.62
CA LEU A 16 1.55 7.90 -2.90
C LEU A 16 0.30 7.30 -3.54
N LEU A 17 0.42 6.03 -3.96
CA LEU A 17 -0.72 5.22 -4.39
C LEU A 17 -1.24 4.42 -3.21
N ALA A 18 -2.51 4.61 -2.84
CA ALA A 18 -3.12 3.81 -1.78
C ALA A 18 -4.59 3.49 -2.07
N ASP A 19 -5.11 2.50 -1.34
CA ASP A 19 -6.51 2.12 -1.45
C ASP A 19 -7.44 3.25 -1.01
N LYS A 20 -8.66 3.23 -1.56
CA LYS A 20 -9.75 4.14 -1.23
C LYS A 20 -10.05 4.26 0.27
N ALA A 21 -9.78 3.22 1.07
CA ALA A 21 -9.92 3.28 2.51
C ALA A 21 -9.07 4.39 3.16
N TYR A 22 -7.91 4.72 2.56
CA TYR A 22 -6.97 5.75 2.99
C TYR A 22 -7.35 7.17 2.56
N ASP A 23 -8.53 7.36 1.95
CA ASP A 23 -9.13 8.69 1.77
C ASP A 23 -9.60 9.22 3.14
N ALA A 24 -8.66 9.78 3.90
CA ALA A 24 -8.86 10.38 5.21
C ALA A 24 -8.10 11.70 5.25
N ASP A 25 -8.81 12.79 5.56
CA ASP A 25 -8.28 14.16 5.49
C ASP A 25 -7.09 14.32 6.46
N GLU A 26 -7.37 14.40 7.77
CA GLU A 26 -6.36 14.70 8.80
C GLU A 26 -5.18 13.71 8.88
N ARG A 27 -5.43 12.42 8.62
CA ARG A 27 -4.43 11.37 8.85
C ARG A 27 -3.60 11.02 7.62
N VAL A 28 -4.07 11.32 6.43
CA VAL A 28 -3.40 10.88 5.20
C VAL A 28 -3.24 12.04 4.24
N LEU A 29 -4.32 12.69 3.84
CA LEU A 29 -4.25 13.72 2.81
C LEU A 29 -3.48 14.96 3.30
N ASP A 30 -3.78 15.44 4.49
CA ASP A 30 -3.13 16.63 5.07
C ASP A 30 -1.64 16.36 5.35
N VAL A 31 -1.30 15.13 5.77
CA VAL A 31 0.09 14.70 6.01
C VAL A 31 0.86 14.63 4.70
N LEU A 32 0.27 14.07 3.64
CA LEU A 32 0.91 14.00 2.32
C LEU A 32 1.10 15.39 1.72
N GLU A 33 0.11 16.27 1.86
CA GLU A 33 0.20 17.66 1.42
C GLU A 33 1.33 18.40 2.16
N ALA A 34 1.43 18.23 3.48
CA ALA A 34 2.52 18.80 4.28
C ALA A 34 3.91 18.27 3.88
N CYS A 35 4.00 17.02 3.43
CA CYS A 35 5.23 16.41 2.93
C CYS A 35 5.51 16.73 1.45
N GLY A 36 4.60 17.44 0.76
CA GLY A 36 4.72 17.75 -0.67
C GLY A 36 4.45 16.58 -1.60
N ALA A 37 3.86 15.50 -1.12
CA ALA A 37 3.56 14.28 -1.88
C ALA A 37 2.14 14.30 -2.47
N ILE A 38 1.99 13.83 -3.71
CA ILE A 38 0.69 13.75 -4.39
C ILE A 38 -0.09 12.52 -3.93
N ALA A 39 -1.31 12.72 -3.42
CA ALA A 39 -2.20 11.65 -3.00
C ALA A 39 -2.98 11.01 -4.18
N VAL A 40 -2.43 9.94 -4.75
CA VAL A 40 -3.05 9.12 -5.81
C VAL A 40 -3.97 8.06 -5.18
N ILE A 41 -5.01 8.55 -4.51
CA ILE A 41 -5.96 7.74 -3.75
C ILE A 41 -7.36 8.07 -4.29
N PRO A 42 -8.23 7.10 -4.61
CA PRO A 42 -9.57 7.40 -5.06
C PRO A 42 -10.42 7.98 -3.91
N PRO A 43 -11.24 9.01 -4.15
CA PRO A 43 -12.13 9.55 -3.13
C PRO A 43 -13.21 8.55 -2.73
N LYS A 44 -13.59 8.57 -1.45
CA LYS A 44 -14.75 7.88 -0.87
C LYS A 44 -16.04 8.30 -1.58
N ARG A 45 -16.90 7.30 -1.89
CA ARG A 45 -18.17 7.52 -2.61
C ARG A 45 -19.11 8.45 -1.85
N ASN A 46 -19.03 8.44 -0.52
CA ASN A 46 -19.83 9.25 0.39
C ASN A 46 -19.18 10.58 0.79
N ARG A 47 -18.05 10.97 0.17
CA ARG A 47 -17.43 12.28 0.44
C ARG A 47 -18.32 13.38 -0.13
N LEU A 48 -18.60 14.41 0.68
CA LEU A 48 -19.41 15.56 0.30
C LEU A 48 -18.83 16.29 -0.92
N VAL A 49 -17.51 16.49 -0.91
CA VAL A 49 -16.77 17.10 -2.01
C VAL A 49 -15.85 16.06 -2.63
N GLN A 50 -16.18 15.64 -3.84
CA GLN A 50 -15.34 14.72 -4.61
C GLN A 50 -14.06 15.44 -5.06
N ARG A 51 -12.92 14.80 -4.86
CA ARG A 51 -11.62 15.32 -5.32
C ARG A 51 -11.17 14.65 -6.61
N ALA A 52 -10.38 15.38 -7.39
CA ALA A 52 -9.63 14.79 -8.48
C ALA A 52 -8.49 13.92 -7.93
N TYR A 53 -8.13 12.91 -8.70
CA TYR A 53 -6.93 12.10 -8.49
C TYR A 53 -6.47 11.58 -9.86
N ASP A 54 -5.19 11.24 -9.98
CA ASP A 54 -4.66 10.66 -11.20
C ASP A 54 -5.13 9.21 -11.35
N LYS A 55 -6.13 9.01 -12.22
CA LYS A 55 -6.70 7.69 -12.50
C LYS A 55 -5.75 6.78 -13.28
N GLU A 56 -4.91 7.35 -14.14
CA GLU A 56 -3.98 6.58 -14.96
C GLU A 56 -2.85 6.06 -14.08
N LEU A 57 -2.28 6.93 -13.24
CA LEU A 57 -1.28 6.51 -12.26
C LEU A 57 -1.87 5.51 -11.26
N TYR A 58 -3.13 5.69 -10.81
CA TYR A 58 -3.79 4.72 -9.92
C TYR A 58 -3.88 3.32 -10.52
N LYS A 59 -3.95 3.16 -11.86
CA LYS A 59 -3.95 1.83 -12.48
C LYS A 59 -2.71 1.03 -12.11
N ALA A 60 -1.55 1.66 -11.88
CA ALA A 60 -0.32 0.96 -11.51
C ALA A 60 -0.44 0.12 -10.22
N ARG A 61 -1.45 0.40 -9.37
CA ARG A 61 -1.77 -0.42 -8.18
C ARG A 61 -2.03 -1.90 -8.51
N HIS A 62 -2.48 -2.22 -9.72
CA HIS A 62 -2.67 -3.61 -10.16
C HIS A 62 -1.36 -4.43 -10.09
N LEU A 63 -0.19 -3.79 -10.27
CA LEU A 63 1.11 -4.45 -10.16
C LEU A 63 1.34 -4.95 -8.72
N ILE A 64 1.00 -4.12 -7.74
CA ILE A 64 1.08 -4.44 -6.31
C ILE A 64 0.10 -5.58 -5.99
N GLU A 65 -1.15 -5.50 -6.47
CA GLU A 65 -2.14 -6.57 -6.27
C GLU A 65 -1.72 -7.90 -6.89
N ASN A 66 -1.18 -7.87 -8.11
CA ASN A 66 -0.66 -9.04 -8.80
C ASN A 66 0.51 -9.67 -8.05
N PHE A 67 1.42 -8.85 -7.53
CA PHE A 67 2.52 -9.33 -6.68
C PHE A 67 2.00 -10.05 -5.44
N PHE A 68 1.08 -9.43 -4.68
CA PHE A 68 0.49 -10.04 -3.50
C PHE A 68 -0.31 -11.31 -3.83
N SER A 69 -0.99 -11.34 -4.97
CA SER A 69 -1.68 -12.54 -5.47
C SER A 69 -0.70 -13.68 -5.72
N LYS A 70 0.43 -13.41 -6.38
CA LYS A 70 1.49 -14.41 -6.65
C LYS A 70 2.11 -14.95 -5.36
N ILE A 71 2.55 -14.10 -4.43
CA ILE A 71 3.17 -14.60 -3.19
C ILE A 71 2.19 -15.36 -2.29
N LYS A 72 0.88 -15.11 -2.40
CA LYS A 72 -0.16 -15.89 -1.70
C LYS A 72 -0.38 -17.28 -2.29
N GLN A 73 0.17 -17.61 -3.46
CA GLN A 73 0.17 -18.99 -3.96
C GLN A 73 1.03 -19.91 -3.08
N PHE A 74 2.02 -19.35 -2.38
CA PHE A 74 2.81 -20.07 -1.39
C PHE A 74 1.96 -20.24 -0.11
N ARG A 75 1.43 -21.45 0.08
CA ARG A 75 0.55 -21.77 1.22
C ARG A 75 1.11 -21.29 2.57
N ALA A 76 2.40 -21.51 2.81
CA ALA A 76 3.06 -21.09 4.05
C ALA A 76 3.00 -19.57 4.32
N ILE A 77 3.02 -18.76 3.26
CA ILE A 77 2.88 -17.31 3.34
C ILE A 77 1.43 -16.92 3.55
N ALA A 78 0.51 -17.47 2.73
CA ALA A 78 -0.91 -17.14 2.80
C ALA A 78 -1.55 -17.44 4.16
N THR A 79 -1.18 -18.56 4.78
CA THR A 79 -1.72 -18.96 6.10
C THR A 79 -0.85 -18.54 7.26
N ARG A 80 0.28 -17.85 7.02
CA ARG A 80 1.26 -17.45 8.04
C ARG A 80 1.62 -18.62 8.96
N TYR A 81 2.12 -19.72 8.38
CA TYR A 81 2.43 -20.93 9.15
C TYR A 81 3.57 -20.73 10.17
N ASP A 82 4.53 -19.88 9.85
CA ASP A 82 5.66 -19.59 10.74
C ASP A 82 5.21 -18.83 11.99
N LYS A 83 5.51 -19.41 13.16
CA LYS A 83 5.23 -18.78 14.46
C LYS A 83 6.15 -17.60 14.77
N LEU A 84 7.38 -17.63 14.27
CA LEU A 84 8.37 -16.59 14.50
C LEU A 84 8.33 -15.56 13.38
N SER A 85 8.20 -14.28 13.73
CA SER A 85 8.16 -13.17 12.76
C SER A 85 9.36 -13.16 11.81
N ARG A 86 10.57 -13.50 12.32
CA ARG A 86 11.79 -13.58 11.50
C ARG A 86 11.70 -14.66 10.41
N ASN A 87 11.10 -15.81 10.72
CA ASN A 87 11.00 -16.92 9.77
C ASN A 87 9.94 -16.60 8.71
N PHE A 88 8.81 -16.04 9.13
CA PHE A 88 7.78 -15.57 8.22
C PHE A 88 8.32 -14.52 7.24
N LEU A 89 9.08 -13.53 7.75
CA LEU A 89 9.70 -12.51 6.92
C LEU A 89 10.72 -13.10 5.93
N ALA A 90 11.56 -14.05 6.36
CA ALA A 90 12.46 -14.76 5.47
C ALA A 90 11.71 -15.51 4.36
N GLY A 91 10.59 -16.16 4.69
CA GLY A 91 9.70 -16.79 3.71
C GLY A 91 9.11 -15.79 2.71
N VAL A 92 8.67 -14.61 3.17
CA VAL A 92 8.17 -13.54 2.30
C VAL A 92 9.28 -13.07 1.34
N HIS A 93 10.50 -12.87 1.82
CA HIS A 93 11.63 -12.49 0.97
C HIS A 93 11.93 -13.56 -0.09
N LEU A 94 11.94 -14.84 0.30
CA LEU A 94 12.16 -15.94 -0.63
C LEU A 94 11.07 -15.98 -1.72
N ALA A 95 9.80 -15.93 -1.33
CA ALA A 95 8.67 -15.90 -2.26
C ALA A 95 8.74 -14.68 -3.20
N SER A 96 9.14 -13.53 -2.68
CA SER A 96 9.31 -12.30 -3.47
C SER A 96 10.42 -12.45 -4.51
N ALA A 97 11.56 -13.04 -4.14
CA ALA A 97 12.65 -13.33 -5.07
C ALA A 97 12.22 -14.31 -6.17
N CYS A 98 11.46 -15.35 -5.81
CA CYS A 98 10.88 -16.26 -6.81
C CYS A 98 9.94 -15.53 -7.78
N VAL A 99 9.07 -14.63 -7.29
CA VAL A 99 8.17 -13.86 -8.16
C VAL A 99 8.92 -12.91 -9.09
N LEU A 100 10.07 -12.37 -8.66
CA LEU A 100 10.91 -11.49 -9.46
C LEU A 100 11.69 -12.23 -10.56
N LEU A 101 12.14 -13.46 -10.29
CA LEU A 101 12.97 -14.25 -11.20
C LEU A 101 12.17 -15.07 -12.24
N ASN A 102 10.85 -15.17 -12.06
CA ASN A 102 9.93 -15.82 -13.01
C ASN A 102 9.33 -14.82 -13.98
#